data_AF-A0A498QBW5-F1
#
_entry.id   AF-A0A498QBW5-F1
#
_cell.length_a   1.000
_cell.length_b   1.000
_cell.length_c   1.000
_cell.angle_alpha   90.00
_cell.angle_beta   90.00
_cell.angle_gamma   90.00
#
_symmetry.space_group_name_H-M   'P 1'
#
loop_
_entity.id
_entity.type
_entity.pdbx_description
1 polymer ?
#
loop_
_entity_poly.entity_id
_entity_poly.type
_entity_poly.pdbx_seq_one_letter_code
_entity_poly.pdbx_strand_id
1 'polypeptide(L)'
;MVPDGPERIAKYLDWLGRCGSYQVTNYDFNGRFKDHRSATTVRKDHWTDDAVVAAVVTRTVVTADTDEPPATYLVSYYALRGVILECSAHMETTGARELVQRRAAQTLRRLRAL
;
A
#
# COMPACT_ATOMS: atom_id res chain seq x y z
N MET A 1 -0.57 21.77 -5.69
CA MET A 1 -1.15 20.48 -6.15
C MET A 1 -0.33 19.99 -7.32
N VAL A 2 -0.05 18.69 -7.41
CA VAL A 2 0.47 18.09 -8.65
C VAL A 2 -0.69 18.13 -9.66
N PRO A 3 -0.55 18.80 -10.82
CA PRO A 3 -1.66 19.02 -11.76
C PRO A 3 -2.38 17.73 -12.17
N ASP A 4 -1.63 16.64 -12.35
CA ASP A 4 -2.18 15.33 -12.76
C ASP A 4 -2.26 14.32 -11.59
N GLY A 5 -2.24 14.81 -10.35
CA GLY A 5 -2.24 13.98 -9.15
C GLY A 5 -3.38 12.95 -9.12
N PRO A 6 -4.64 13.36 -9.27
CA PRO A 6 -5.78 12.44 -9.29
C PRO A 6 -5.68 11.36 -10.38
N GLU A 7 -5.28 11.73 -11.60
CA GLU A 7 -5.17 10.80 -12.71
C GLU A 7 -4.03 9.78 -12.49
N ARG A 8 -2.87 10.24 -12.01
CA ARG A 8 -1.75 9.36 -11.65
C ARG A 8 -2.13 8.37 -10.56
N ILE A 9 -2.91 8.82 -9.57
CA ILE A 9 -3.43 7.96 -8.51
C ILE A 9 -4.37 6.91 -9.08
N ALA A 10 -5.32 7.31 -9.93
CA ALA A 10 -6.25 6.38 -10.57
C ALA A 10 -5.50 5.31 -11.40
N LYS A 11 -4.51 5.73 -12.21
CA LYS A 11 -3.66 4.80 -12.99
C LYS A 11 -2.87 3.85 -12.10
N TYR A 12 -2.34 4.31 -10.97
CA TYR A 12 -1.60 3.46 -10.03
C TYR A 12 -2.52 2.44 -9.36
N LEU A 13 -3.73 2.85 -8.95
CA LEU A 13 -4.72 1.96 -8.37
C LEU A 13 -5.25 0.95 -9.38
N ASP A 14 -5.44 1.34 -10.64
CA ASP A 14 -5.77 0.44 -11.74
C ASP A 14 -4.66 -0.59 -11.98
N TRP A 15 -3.40 -0.13 -12.03
CA TRP A 15 -2.24 -1.02 -12.12
C TRP A 15 -2.17 -2.03 -10.96
N LEU A 16 -2.37 -1.58 -9.71
CA LEU A 16 -2.48 -2.48 -8.56
C LEU A 16 -3.66 -3.44 -8.68
N GLY A 17 -4.78 -2.95 -9.23
CA GLY A 17 -6.03 -3.69 -9.39
C GLY A 17 -5.94 -4.86 -10.38
N ARG A 18 -5.03 -4.78 -11.36
CA ARG A 18 -4.77 -5.89 -12.31
C ARG A 18 -4.14 -7.12 -11.66
N CYS A 19 -3.65 -7.00 -10.42
CA CYS A 19 -2.89 -8.04 -9.72
C CYS A 19 -1.63 -8.47 -10.50
N GLY A 20 -0.68 -9.09 -9.82
CA GLY A 20 0.53 -9.59 -10.48
C GLY A 20 1.81 -9.42 -9.67
N SER A 21 2.93 -9.76 -10.31
CA SER A 21 4.26 -9.76 -9.71
C SER A 21 5.14 -8.70 -10.35
N TYR A 22 5.91 -7.97 -9.54
CA TYR A 22 6.85 -6.95 -10.00
C TYR A 22 8.11 -6.94 -9.14
N GLN A 23 9.20 -6.45 -9.73
CA GLN A 23 10.47 -6.24 -9.03
C GLN A 23 10.54 -4.82 -8.47
N VAL A 24 11.09 -4.69 -7.27
CA VAL A 24 11.30 -3.41 -6.59
C VAL A 24 12.76 -3.33 -6.16
N THR A 25 13.42 -2.24 -6.55
CA THR A 25 14.72 -1.84 -5.97
C THR A 25 14.44 -0.87 -4.84
N ASN A 26 14.76 -1.25 -3.60
CA ASN A 26 14.57 -0.38 -2.46
C ASN A 26 15.85 0.41 -2.14
N TYR A 27 15.63 1.62 -1.65
CA TYR A 27 16.67 2.51 -1.15
C TYR A 27 16.34 2.90 0.28
N ASP A 28 17.36 3.19 1.09
CA ASP A 28 17.17 3.78 2.40
C ASP A 28 16.82 5.28 2.31
N PHE A 29 16.55 5.93 3.45
CA PHE A 29 16.24 7.37 3.49
C PHE A 29 17.38 8.27 2.99
N ASN A 30 18.61 7.76 2.93
CA ASN A 30 19.78 8.47 2.40
C ASN A 30 19.98 8.18 0.90
N GLY A 31 19.07 7.43 0.26
CA GLY A 31 19.16 7.05 -1.14
C GLY A 31 20.18 5.94 -1.43
N ARG A 32 20.70 5.25 -0.42
CA ARG A 32 21.60 4.12 -0.62
C ARG A 32 20.81 2.87 -0.99
N PHE A 33 21.34 2.08 -1.92
CA PHE A 33 20.77 0.79 -2.26
C PHE A 33 20.61 -0.07 -1.00
N LYS A 34 19.41 -0.63 -0.82
CA LYS A 34 19.06 -1.49 0.32
C LYS A 34 18.96 -2.94 -0.12
N ASP A 35 18.04 -3.23 -1.04
CA ASP A 35 17.75 -4.60 -1.49
C ASP A 35 16.95 -4.61 -2.81
N HIS A 36 16.88 -5.79 -3.44
CA HIS A 36 15.92 -6.10 -4.49
C HIS A 36 14.84 -7.02 -3.92
N ARG A 37 13.58 -6.79 -4.30
CA ARG A 37 12.46 -7.63 -3.85
C ARG A 37 11.53 -7.95 -5.01
N SER A 38 11.06 -9.19 -5.03
CA SER A 38 9.88 -9.57 -5.81
C SER A 38 8.63 -9.36 -4.95
N ALA A 39 7.66 -8.61 -5.45
CA ALA A 39 6.39 -8.41 -4.79
C ALA A 39 5.25 -8.98 -5.64
N THR A 40 4.38 -9.77 -5.04
CA THR A 40 3.15 -10.26 -5.65
C THR A 40 1.95 -9.64 -4.94
N THR A 41 1.08 -8.98 -5.69
CA THR A 41 -0.14 -8.34 -5.15
C THR A 41 -1.40 -9.04 -5.65
N VAL A 42 -2.29 -9.34 -4.71
CA VAL A 42 -3.62 -9.87 -4.97
C VAL A 42 -4.64 -8.90 -4.38
N ARG A 43 -5.59 -8.45 -5.20
CA ARG A 43 -6.64 -7.53 -4.75
C ARG A 43 -7.60 -8.25 -3.81
N LYS A 44 -8.00 -7.57 -2.73
CA LYS A 44 -9.20 -7.93 -1.97
C LYS A 44 -10.33 -7.05 -2.45
N ASP A 45 -11.49 -7.64 -2.70
CA ASP A 45 -12.67 -6.90 -3.13
C ASP A 45 -13.05 -5.87 -2.07
N HIS A 46 -12.76 -4.61 -2.36
CA HIS A 46 -13.44 -3.49 -1.73
C HIS A 46 -13.45 -2.30 -2.67
N TRP A 47 -14.65 -1.99 -3.14
CA TRP A 47 -15.08 -0.68 -3.59
C TRP A 47 -16.19 -0.30 -2.63
N THR A 48 -16.02 0.79 -1.88
CA THR A 48 -17.15 1.44 -1.21
C THR A 48 -17.20 2.86 -1.69
N ASP A 49 -18.39 3.27 -2.13
CA ASP A 49 -18.68 4.62 -2.63
C ASP A 49 -18.42 5.71 -1.56
N ASP A 50 -18.35 5.34 -0.28
CA ASP A 50 -17.81 6.21 0.78
C ASP A 50 -16.28 6.08 0.87
N ALA A 51 -15.62 6.97 0.14
CA ALA A 51 -14.20 7.14 -0.01
C ALA A 51 -13.44 7.18 1.32
N VAL A 52 -13.02 6.04 1.87
CA VAL A 52 -11.94 6.02 2.88
C VAL A 52 -10.78 5.22 2.33
N VAL A 53 -11.02 4.06 1.70
CA VAL A 53 -9.96 3.21 1.16
C VAL A 53 -10.11 3.09 -0.35
N ALA A 54 -9.07 3.46 -1.09
CA ALA A 54 -9.02 3.44 -2.55
C ALA A 54 -8.71 2.04 -3.11
N ALA A 55 -7.94 1.23 -2.37
CA ALA A 55 -7.73 -0.19 -2.68
C ALA A 55 -7.25 -0.95 -1.44
N VAL A 56 -7.59 -2.23 -1.36
CA VAL A 56 -7.02 -3.18 -0.39
C VAL A 56 -6.41 -4.34 -1.16
N VAL A 57 -5.17 -4.67 -0.86
CA VAL A 57 -4.46 -5.80 -1.47
C VAL A 57 -3.78 -6.63 -0.40
N THR A 58 -3.58 -7.91 -0.67
CA THR A 58 -2.54 -8.70 -0.03
C THR A 58 -1.27 -8.53 -0.85
N ARG A 59 -0.14 -8.20 -0.22
CA ARG A 59 1.18 -8.14 -0.85
C ARG A 59 2.10 -9.15 -0.18
N THR A 60 2.61 -10.10 -0.95
CA THR A 60 3.68 -11.01 -0.51
C THR A 60 5.00 -10.54 -1.10
N VAL A 61 6.04 -10.49 -0.29
CA VAL A 61 7.35 -9.96 -0.66
C VAL A 61 8.41 -11.02 -0.41
N VAL A 62 9.29 -11.21 -1.38
CA VAL A 62 10.47 -12.07 -1.30
C VAL A 62 11.70 -11.21 -1.55
N THR A 63 12.63 -11.18 -0.61
CA THR A 63 13.90 -10.44 -0.76
C THR A 63 14.89 -11.33 -1.51
N ALA A 64 15.49 -10.78 -2.56
CA ALA A 64 16.50 -11.51 -3.35
C ALA A 64 17.76 -11.75 -2.51
N ASP A 65 18.43 -12.88 -2.76
CA ASP A 65 19.72 -13.24 -2.15
C ASP A 65 19.70 -13.33 -0.61
N THR A 66 18.54 -13.62 -0.03
CA THR A 66 18.37 -13.85 1.42
C THR A 66 17.60 -15.13 1.69
N ASP A 67 17.88 -15.78 2.82
CA ASP A 67 17.11 -16.91 3.34
C ASP A 67 15.87 -16.47 4.15
N GLU A 68 15.51 -15.18 4.10
CA GLU A 68 14.33 -14.67 4.80
C GLU A 68 13.05 -15.28 4.20
N PRO A 69 12.12 -15.77 5.04
CA PRO A 69 10.85 -16.30 4.54
C PRO A 69 10.03 -15.18 3.89
N PRO A 70 9.17 -15.51 2.89
CA PRO A 70 8.29 -14.53 2.29
C PRO A 70 7.40 -13.83 3.32
N ALA A 71 7.41 -12.50 3.33
CA ALA A 71 6.59 -11.70 4.24
C ALA A 71 5.30 -11.28 3.54
N THR A 72 4.15 -11.56 4.17
CA THR A 72 2.84 -11.21 3.61
C THR A 72 2.16 -10.12 4.42
N TYR A 73 1.72 -9.08 3.73
CA TYR A 73 1.10 -7.89 4.29
C TYR A 73 -0.30 -7.70 3.75
N LEU A 74 -1.20 -7.24 4.62
CA LEU A 74 -2.41 -6.56 4.17
C LEU A 74 -2.06 -5.09 3.95
N VAL A 75 -2.27 -4.59 2.74
CA VAL A 75 -1.96 -3.22 2.37
C VAL A 75 -3.25 -2.49 1.99
N SER A 76 -3.48 -1.33 2.60
CA SER A 76 -4.61 -0.45 2.32
C SER A 76 -4.09 0.87 1.76
N TYR A 77 -4.65 1.29 0.63
CA TYR A 77 -4.30 2.53 -0.06
C TYR A 77 -5.38 3.58 0.15
N TYR A 78 -4.99 4.80 0.48
CA TYR A 78 -5.88 5.93 0.72
C TYR A 78 -5.49 7.08 -0.21
N ALA A 79 -6.39 7.53 -1.08
CA ALA A 79 -6.16 8.70 -1.93
C ALA A 79 -6.66 9.98 -1.24
N LEU A 80 -5.81 10.99 -1.14
CA LEU A 80 -6.16 12.29 -0.55
C LEU A 80 -5.40 13.43 -1.23
N ARG A 81 -6.08 14.43 -1.79
CA ARG A 81 -5.47 15.69 -2.29
C ARG A 81 -4.21 15.50 -3.17
N GLY A 82 -4.23 14.50 -4.05
CA GLY A 82 -3.11 14.21 -4.95
C GLY A 82 -1.94 13.45 -4.32
N VAL A 83 -2.10 12.91 -3.10
CA VAL A 83 -1.19 11.94 -2.48
C VAL A 83 -1.87 10.59 -2.25
N ILE A 84 -1.06 9.52 -2.22
CA ILE A 84 -1.48 8.18 -1.78
C ILE A 84 -0.81 7.92 -0.44
N LEU A 85 -1.61 7.52 0.55
CA LEU A 85 -1.12 6.97 1.80
C LEU A 85 -1.23 5.45 1.72
N GLU A 86 -0.12 4.75 1.93
CA GLU A 86 -0.07 3.29 2.05
C GLU A 86 -0.04 2.94 3.55
N CYS A 87 -0.89 2.00 3.97
CA CYS A 87 -0.86 1.40 5.29
C CYS A 87 -0.70 -0.11 5.16
N SER A 88 0.44 -0.63 5.60
CA SER A 88 0.76 -2.06 5.57
C SER A 88 0.72 -2.66 6.99
N ALA A 89 0.02 -3.78 7.15
CA ALA A 89 0.03 -4.57 8.37
C ALA A 89 0.55 -5.98 8.06
N HIS A 90 1.53 -6.47 8.82
CA HIS A 90 2.02 -7.83 8.67
C HIS A 90 0.92 -8.83 9.04
N MET A 91 0.66 -9.82 8.20
CA MET A 91 -0.48 -10.72 8.38
C MET A 91 -0.30 -11.70 9.54
N GLU A 92 0.92 -12.00 9.95
CA GLU A 92 1.19 -12.89 11.09
C GLU A 92 0.87 -12.25 12.45
N THR A 93 0.68 -10.92 12.50
CA THR A 93 0.35 -10.22 13.74
C THR A 93 -1.17 -10.11 13.92
N THR A 94 -1.75 -11.07 14.64
CA THR A 94 -3.17 -11.07 15.02
C THR A 94 -3.55 -9.79 15.78
N GLY A 95 -4.67 -9.16 15.40
CA GLY A 95 -5.20 -7.93 16.02
C GLY A 95 -4.57 -6.61 15.56
N ALA A 96 -3.46 -6.64 14.82
CA ALA A 96 -2.86 -5.42 14.24
C ALA A 96 -3.73 -4.82 13.13
N ARG A 97 -4.49 -5.67 12.41
CA ARG A 97 -5.31 -5.26 11.26
C ARG A 97 -6.36 -4.22 11.64
N GLU A 98 -7.23 -4.52 12.60
CA GLU A 98 -8.33 -3.64 12.99
C GLU A 98 -7.79 -2.35 13.60
N LEU A 99 -6.68 -2.42 14.34
CA LEU A 99 -6.02 -1.25 14.90
C LEU A 99 -5.46 -0.34 13.79
N VAL A 100 -4.70 -0.90 12.84
CA VAL A 100 -4.12 -0.15 11.71
C VAL A 100 -5.22 0.49 10.87
N GLN A 101 -6.29 -0.25 10.56
CA GLN A 101 -7.42 0.30 9.81
C GLN A 101 -8.12 1.45 10.56
N ARG A 102 -8.38 1.31 11.86
CA ARG A 102 -8.97 2.38 12.67
C ARG A 102 -8.07 3.63 12.72
N ARG A 103 -6.76 3.44 12.90
CA ARG A 103 -5.79 4.55 12.92
C ARG A 103 -5.71 5.25 11.56
N ALA A 104 -5.64 4.49 10.47
CA ALA A 104 -5.62 5.05 9.12
C ALA A 104 -6.89 5.86 8.83
N ALA A 105 -8.08 5.35 9.17
CA ALA A 105 -9.34 6.07 9.01
C ALA A 105 -9.42 7.34 9.88
N GLN A 106 -8.87 7.31 11.10
CA GLN A 106 -8.80 8.48 11.97
C GLN A 106 -7.85 9.55 11.40
N THR A 107 -6.67 9.15 10.93
CA THR A 107 -5.70 10.05 10.30
C THR A 107 -6.26 10.68 9.04
N LEU A 108 -6.91 9.89 8.18
CA LEU A 108 -7.53 10.42 6.95
C LEU A 108 -8.59 11.48 7.26
N ARG A 109 -9.46 11.24 8.25
CA ARG A 109 -10.47 12.21 8.68
C ARG A 109 -9.84 13.53 9.13
N ARG A 110 -8.74 13.47 9.89
CA ARG A 110 -8.00 14.66 10.32
C ARG A 110 -7.37 15.40 9.15
N LEU A 111 -6.72 14.69 8.23
CA LEU A 111 -6.08 15.29 7.06
C LEU A 111 -7.08 15.92 6.08
N ARG A 112 -8.32 15.43 6.03
CA ARG A 112 -9.41 16.04 5.23
C ARG A 112 -9.90 17.37 5.78
N ALA A 113 -9.82 17.53 7.11
CA ALA A 113 -10.33 18.71 7.81
C ALA A 113 -9.31 19.87 7.87
N LEU A 114 -8.04 19.61 7.54
CA LEU A 114 -7.02 20.64 7.29
C LEU A 114 -7.24 21.32 5.95
#